data_AF-A0A5N5MLA9-F1
#
_entry.id   AF-A0A5N5MLA9-F1
#
_cell.length_a   1.000
_cell.length_b   1.000
_cell.length_c   1.000
_cell.angle_alpha   90.00
_cell.angle_beta   90.00
_cell.angle_gamma   90.00
#
_symmetry.space_group_name_H-M   'P 1'
#
loop_
_entity.id
_entity.type
_entity.pdbx_description
1 polymer ?
#
loop_
_entity_poly.entity_id
_entity_poly.type
_entity_poly.pdbx_seq_one_letter_code
_entity_poly.pdbx_strand_id
1 'polypeptide(L)'
;MEQVGEVEVIIPGEEERNAPHCAHGPAVLFQVMCRGERSGKRFYACSACRDRKDCNFFQWENEKVSEERVRAREEQNRLKRPSFTHSEYCTRFREFVSLPLDQRRFCVDCQLLLLPAEWSAHASHQALSDDITVARLRRPSLLLRALENKKSNAQYLFADRSCHFLLDVLSGLGYQKVLCIGTPRLHELIKIRSREDKTHTMKSLLLDIDFRYSQFYTQDEFCHYNMFNHHFFDGKEAVEVFLDFLTEEGGNKVVMVADPPFGGLVKLLGHTFSKISHMWRSLQGTESSVSEMPMVWIFPVLL
;
A
#
# COMPACT_ATOMS: atom_id res chain seq x y z
N MET A 1 19.09 -33.99 -7.48
CA MET A 1 18.45 -32.69 -7.78
C MET A 1 16.98 -32.96 -8.04
N GLU A 2 16.12 -32.80 -7.04
CA GLU A 2 14.67 -32.91 -7.26
C GLU A 2 14.26 -31.80 -8.24
N GLN A 3 13.73 -32.18 -9.40
CA GLN A 3 13.13 -31.23 -10.33
C GLN A 3 11.86 -30.68 -9.65
N VAL A 4 11.98 -29.48 -9.08
CA VAL A 4 10.87 -28.72 -8.53
C VAL A 4 9.87 -28.48 -9.67
N GLY A 5 8.66 -29.01 -9.55
CA GLY A 5 7.63 -28.80 -10.57
C GLY A 5 6.98 -27.42 -10.46
N GLU A 6 5.93 -27.21 -11.25
CA GLU A 6 5.22 -25.94 -11.34
C GLU A 6 4.65 -25.52 -9.98
N VAL A 7 4.82 -24.24 -9.64
CA VAL A 7 4.35 -23.63 -8.39
C VAL A 7 3.11 -22.81 -8.70
N GLU A 8 1.97 -23.19 -8.14
CA GLU A 8 0.72 -22.47 -8.28
C GLU A 8 0.37 -21.75 -6.97
N VAL A 9 -0.18 -20.54 -7.08
CA VAL A 9 -0.77 -19.83 -5.95
C VAL A 9 -2.23 -20.26 -5.74
N ILE A 10 -2.55 -20.64 -4.51
CA ILE A 10 -3.91 -20.96 -4.08
C ILE A 10 -4.57 -19.66 -3.62
N ILE A 11 -5.76 -19.38 -4.15
CA ILE A 11 -6.51 -18.19 -3.78
C ILE A 11 -7.14 -18.44 -2.41
N PRO A 12 -6.88 -17.57 -1.41
CA PRO A 12 -7.43 -17.76 -0.08
C PRO A 12 -8.96 -17.79 -0.12
N GLY A 13 -9.56 -18.87 0.39
CA GLY A 13 -10.99 -18.88 0.73
C GLY A 13 -11.26 -18.14 2.04
N GLU A 14 -12.53 -17.85 2.35
CA GLU A 14 -12.92 -17.24 3.64
C GLU A 14 -12.52 -18.08 4.88
N GLU A 15 -12.25 -19.38 4.67
CA GLU A 15 -11.88 -20.34 5.69
C GLU A 15 -10.37 -20.32 6.05
N GLU A 16 -9.53 -19.60 5.31
CA GLU A 16 -8.08 -19.47 5.58
C GLU A 16 -7.74 -18.45 6.69
N ARG A 17 -8.61 -18.32 7.71
CA ARG A 17 -8.44 -17.39 8.85
C ARG A 17 -7.20 -17.64 9.71
N ASN A 18 -6.50 -18.75 9.47
CA ASN A 18 -5.36 -19.22 10.27
C ASN A 18 -4.04 -19.17 9.50
N ALA A 19 -3.96 -18.48 8.35
CA ALA A 19 -2.71 -18.33 7.63
C ALA A 19 -1.64 -17.67 8.53
N PRO A 20 -0.41 -18.21 8.62
CA PRO A 20 0.62 -17.64 9.47
C PRO A 20 1.06 -16.27 8.95
N HIS A 21 1.43 -15.36 9.85
CA HIS A 21 1.78 -13.99 9.49
C HIS A 21 3.28 -13.79 9.28
N CYS A 22 3.64 -12.98 8.29
CA CYS A 22 4.94 -12.35 8.16
C CYS A 22 4.84 -10.84 8.45
N ALA A 23 5.94 -10.11 8.33
CA ALA A 23 5.96 -8.66 8.52
C ALA A 23 5.07 -7.88 7.53
N HIS A 24 4.55 -8.53 6.48
CA HIS A 24 3.68 -7.96 5.45
C HIS A 24 2.22 -8.45 5.55
N GLY A 25 1.82 -8.99 6.70
CA GLY A 25 0.48 -9.55 6.94
C GLY A 25 0.40 -11.06 6.72
N PRO A 26 -0.82 -11.61 6.53
CA PRO A 26 -1.04 -13.03 6.29
C PRO A 26 -0.23 -13.54 5.09
N ALA A 27 0.47 -14.66 5.28
CA ALA A 27 1.17 -15.35 4.21
C ALA A 27 0.17 -15.99 3.22
N VAL A 28 0.63 -16.24 2.01
CA VAL A 28 -0.17 -16.85 0.95
C VAL A 28 0.21 -18.32 0.80
N LEU A 29 -0.79 -19.16 0.55
CA LEU A 29 -0.62 -20.59 0.30
C LEU A 29 -0.25 -20.86 -1.16
N PHE A 30 0.79 -21.67 -1.35
CA PHE A 30 1.29 -22.14 -2.64
C PHE A 30 1.28 -23.66 -2.67
N GLN A 31 1.11 -24.22 -3.87
CA GLN A 31 1.22 -25.65 -4.12
C GLN A 31 2.30 -25.92 -5.17
N VAL A 32 3.26 -26.79 -4.85
CA VAL A 32 4.23 -27.34 -5.80
C VAL A 32 3.77 -28.70 -6.26
N MET A 33 3.66 -28.88 -7.57
CA MET A 33 3.35 -30.19 -8.16
C MET A 33 4.64 -31.01 -8.32
N CYS A 34 4.78 -32.12 -7.60
CA CYS A 34 5.89 -33.06 -7.82
C CYS A 34 5.54 -34.00 -8.99
N ARG A 35 6.45 -34.21 -9.95
CA ARG A 35 6.24 -35.19 -11.02
C ARG A 35 6.05 -36.59 -10.42
N GLY A 36 4.85 -37.16 -10.57
CA GLY A 36 4.52 -38.53 -10.13
C GLY A 36 3.68 -38.62 -8.84
N GLU A 37 3.50 -37.53 -8.08
CA GLU A 37 2.59 -37.49 -6.94
C GLU A 37 1.22 -36.94 -7.35
N ARG A 38 0.13 -37.60 -6.94
CA ARG A 38 -1.25 -37.15 -7.21
C ARG A 38 -1.64 -35.90 -6.42
N SER A 39 -0.98 -35.64 -5.31
CA SER A 39 -1.21 -34.48 -4.44
C SER A 39 0.08 -33.67 -4.31
N GLY A 40 0.07 -32.43 -4.77
CA GLY A 40 1.21 -31.52 -4.64
C GLY A 40 1.48 -31.15 -3.17
N LYS A 41 2.69 -30.66 -2.87
CA LYS A 41 3.06 -30.20 -1.53
C LYS A 41 2.71 -28.73 -1.36
N ARG A 42 2.13 -28.36 -0.22
CA ARG A 42 1.65 -27.00 0.05
C ARG A 42 2.46 -26.27 1.11
N PHE A 43 2.71 -24.99 0.90
CA PHE A 43 3.49 -24.15 1.81
C PHE A 43 3.02 -22.69 1.79
N TYR A 44 3.24 -21.99 2.90
CA TYR A 44 3.01 -20.57 3.04
C TYR A 44 4.29 -19.77 2.75
N ALA A 45 4.16 -18.68 1.99
CA ALA A 45 5.23 -17.72 1.74
C ALA A 45 4.72 -16.27 1.75
N CYS A 46 5.66 -15.31 1.77
CA CYS A 46 5.34 -13.88 1.78
C CYS A 46 4.48 -13.49 0.57
N SER A 47 3.44 -12.69 0.78
CA SER A 47 2.55 -12.17 -0.26
C SER A 47 3.16 -11.02 -1.08
N ALA A 48 3.96 -10.17 -0.42
CA ALA A 48 4.47 -8.93 -1.00
C ALA A 48 5.95 -8.96 -1.43
N CYS A 49 6.72 -9.96 -0.99
CA CYS A 49 8.15 -10.07 -1.33
C CYS A 49 8.45 -11.38 -2.02
N ARG A 50 9.03 -11.28 -3.22
CA ARG A 50 9.49 -12.43 -4.01
C ARG A 50 10.90 -12.85 -3.66
N ASP A 51 11.73 -11.91 -3.21
CA ASP A 51 13.08 -12.22 -2.75
C ASP A 51 13.03 -12.68 -1.29
N ARG A 52 13.59 -13.88 -1.04
CA ARG A 52 13.73 -14.40 0.32
C ARG A 52 14.70 -13.57 1.16
N LYS A 53 15.52 -12.72 0.54
CA LYS A 53 16.37 -11.76 1.27
C LYS A 53 15.56 -10.67 1.96
N ASP A 54 14.47 -10.21 1.34
CA ASP A 54 13.61 -9.15 1.87
C ASP A 54 12.62 -9.73 2.91
N CYS A 55 12.02 -10.88 2.58
CA CYS A 55 11.22 -11.66 3.52
C CYS A 55 11.48 -13.16 3.34
N ASN A 56 12.18 -13.77 4.30
CA ASN A 56 12.52 -15.19 4.29
C ASN A 56 11.41 -16.09 4.86
N PHE A 57 10.19 -15.59 5.00
CA PHE A 57 9.08 -16.35 5.56
C PHE A 57 8.77 -17.58 4.69
N PHE A 58 8.80 -18.76 5.31
CA PHE A 58 8.43 -20.04 4.71
C PHE A 58 7.93 -20.98 5.80
N GLN A 59 6.86 -21.73 5.52
CA GLN A 59 6.30 -22.74 6.41
C GLN A 59 5.50 -23.76 5.60
N TRP A 60 5.69 -25.06 5.80
CA TRP A 60 4.82 -26.06 5.16
C TRP A 60 3.42 -26.01 5.78
N GLU A 61 2.37 -26.25 4.99
CA GLU A 61 0.96 -26.19 5.46
C GLU A 61 0.73 -27.07 6.70
N ASN A 62 1.29 -28.29 6.69
CA ASN A 62 1.13 -29.28 7.76
C ASN A 62 2.28 -29.28 8.78
N GLU A 63 3.15 -28.25 8.77
CA GLU A 63 4.25 -28.12 9.72
C GLU A 63 3.73 -27.77 11.11
N LYS A 64 4.01 -28.61 12.10
CA LYS A 64 3.80 -28.27 13.51
C LYS A 64 4.90 -27.29 13.95
N VAL A 65 4.53 -26.04 14.16
CA VAL A 65 5.44 -24.99 14.61
C VAL A 65 5.36 -24.86 16.13
N SER A 66 6.50 -24.87 16.82
CA SER A 66 6.53 -24.69 18.28
C SER A 66 6.18 -23.25 18.68
N GLU A 67 5.69 -23.06 19.90
CA GLU A 67 5.36 -21.72 20.41
C GLU A 67 6.56 -20.78 20.40
N GLU A 68 7.76 -21.28 20.69
CA GLU A 68 8.99 -20.47 20.70
C GLU A 68 9.29 -19.91 19.30
N ARG A 69 9.07 -20.72 18.26
CA ARG A 69 9.28 -20.28 16.87
C ARG A 69 8.22 -19.28 16.43
N VAL A 70 6.98 -19.40 16.93
CA VAL A 70 5.93 -18.40 16.71
C VAL A 70 6.33 -17.08 17.38
N ARG A 71 6.72 -17.09 18.66
CA ARG A 71 7.14 -15.89 19.39
C ARG A 71 8.36 -15.21 18.76
N ALA A 72 9.37 -15.98 18.37
CA ALA A 72 10.56 -15.45 17.69
C ALA A 72 10.21 -14.75 16.37
N ARG A 73 9.23 -15.28 15.63
CA ARG A 73 8.72 -14.68 14.39
C ARG A 73 7.93 -13.40 14.67
N GLU A 74 7.06 -13.41 15.68
CA GLU A 74 6.31 -12.22 16.09
C GLU A 74 7.24 -11.08 16.50
N GLU A 75 8.31 -11.39 17.24
CA GLU A 75 9.34 -10.43 17.60
C GLU A 75 10.05 -9.88 16.37
N GLN A 76 10.48 -10.74 15.44
CA GLN A 76 11.10 -10.30 14.20
C GLN A 76 10.17 -9.41 13.36
N ASN A 77 8.88 -9.77 13.30
CA ASN A 77 7.87 -8.96 12.60
C ASN A 77 7.69 -7.61 13.30
N ARG A 78 7.72 -7.57 14.64
CA ARG A 78 7.63 -6.35 15.44
C ARG A 78 8.81 -5.43 15.18
N LEU A 79 10.04 -5.95 15.10
CA LEU A 79 11.25 -5.18 14.80
C LEU A 79 11.25 -4.57 13.39
N LYS A 80 10.49 -5.15 12.46
CA LYS A 80 10.31 -4.62 11.09
C LYS A 80 9.18 -3.59 10.99
N ARG A 81 8.42 -3.35 12.06
CA ARG A 81 7.37 -2.35 12.05
C ARG A 81 7.97 -0.94 11.98
N PRO A 82 7.22 0.02 11.44
CA PRO A 82 7.59 1.42 11.49
C PRO A 82 7.86 1.89 12.92
N SER A 83 8.78 2.85 13.07
CA SER A 83 9.15 3.43 14.37
C SER A 83 8.02 4.21 15.06
N PHE A 84 7.06 4.69 14.28
CA PHE A 84 5.91 5.45 14.75
C PHE A 84 4.63 4.86 14.17
N THR A 85 3.56 4.89 14.94
CA THR A 85 2.20 4.65 14.45
C THR A 85 1.76 5.78 13.53
N HIS A 86 0.70 5.56 12.73
CA HIS A 86 0.18 6.61 11.84
C HIS A 86 -0.34 7.84 12.61
N SER A 87 -0.95 7.63 13.79
CA SER A 87 -1.42 8.72 14.66
C SER A 87 -0.27 9.58 15.21
N GLU A 88 0.84 8.94 15.60
CA GLU A 88 2.06 9.65 15.99
C GLU A 88 2.64 10.43 14.82
N TYR A 89 2.67 9.85 13.62
CA TYR A 89 3.09 10.55 12.41
C TYR A 89 2.23 11.77 12.09
N CYS A 90 0.91 11.68 12.26
CA CYS A 90 0.00 12.82 12.08
C CYS A 90 0.28 13.93 13.10
N THR A 91 0.65 13.58 14.32
CA THR A 91 1.03 14.56 15.36
C THR A 91 2.37 15.20 15.05
N ARG A 92 3.37 14.40 14.71
CA ARG A 92 4.70 14.84 14.29
C ARG A 92 4.64 15.76 13.06
N PHE A 93 3.81 15.44 12.08
CA PHE A 93 3.67 16.26 10.86
C PHE A 93 3.12 17.65 11.18
N ARG A 94 2.12 17.75 12.08
CA ARG A 94 1.57 19.03 12.52
C ARG A 94 2.61 19.89 13.23
N GLU A 95 3.42 19.27 14.11
CA GLU A 95 4.55 19.94 14.75
C GLU A 95 5.60 20.37 13.72
N PHE A 96 5.97 19.47 12.82
CA PHE A 96 6.98 19.74 11.79
C PHE A 96 6.59 20.94 10.89
N VAL A 97 5.32 21.02 10.47
CA VAL A 97 4.84 22.13 9.62
C VAL A 97 4.78 23.45 10.39
N SER A 98 4.64 23.44 11.72
CA SER A 98 4.67 24.67 12.53
C SER A 98 6.08 25.22 12.75
N LEU A 99 7.12 24.41 12.51
CA LEU A 99 8.52 24.86 12.61
C LEU A 99 8.85 25.96 11.57
N PRO A 100 9.74 26.91 11.93
CA PRO A 100 10.41 27.78 10.98
C PRO A 100 11.10 27.00 9.85
N LEU A 101 11.20 27.59 8.67
CA LEU A 101 11.70 26.90 7.47
C LEU A 101 13.13 26.36 7.66
N ASP A 102 14.00 27.13 8.31
CA ASP A 102 15.39 26.79 8.64
C ASP A 102 15.53 25.66 9.68
N GLN A 103 14.44 25.32 10.36
CA GLN A 103 14.38 24.22 11.33
C GLN A 103 13.70 22.96 10.75
N ARG A 104 13.20 23.00 9.51
CA ARG A 104 12.62 21.82 8.88
C ARG A 104 13.74 20.99 8.26
N ARG A 105 13.96 19.79 8.80
CA ARG A 105 14.98 18.85 8.32
C ARG A 105 14.37 17.53 7.88
N PHE A 106 14.87 16.98 6.79
CA PHE A 106 14.53 15.64 6.31
C PHE A 106 15.81 14.82 6.22
N CYS A 107 15.82 13.68 6.90
CA CYS A 107 16.92 12.73 6.84
C CYS A 107 16.77 11.89 5.57
N VAL A 108 17.74 11.97 4.67
CA VAL A 108 17.77 11.16 3.44
C VAL A 108 18.06 9.71 3.76
N ASP A 109 18.94 9.42 4.71
CA ASP A 109 19.28 8.03 5.04
C ASP A 109 18.10 7.28 5.68
N CYS A 110 17.43 7.94 6.64
CA CYS A 110 16.28 7.36 7.35
C CYS A 110 14.94 7.60 6.63
N GLN A 111 14.89 8.45 5.61
CA GLN A 111 13.67 8.83 4.88
C GLN A 111 12.58 9.40 5.81
N LEU A 112 12.99 10.27 6.74
CA LEU A 112 12.20 10.73 7.89
C LEU A 112 12.23 12.26 8.05
N LEU A 113 11.07 12.87 8.27
CA LEU A 113 10.94 14.24 8.76
C LEU A 113 11.41 14.31 10.22
N LEU A 114 12.41 15.15 10.48
CA LEU A 114 13.05 15.28 11.78
C LEU A 114 12.51 16.48 12.56
N LEU A 115 12.09 16.23 13.80
CA LEU A 115 11.86 17.27 14.80
C LEU A 115 13.20 17.68 15.44
N PRO A 116 13.29 18.90 16.04
CA PRO A 116 14.53 19.41 16.63
C PRO A 116 15.20 18.47 17.64
N ALA A 117 14.40 17.75 18.43
CA ALA A 117 14.88 16.80 19.42
C ALA A 117 15.66 15.61 18.82
N GLU A 118 15.48 15.32 17.52
CA GLU A 118 16.03 14.14 16.85
C GLU A 118 17.32 14.45 16.08
N TRP A 119 17.72 15.72 15.99
CA TRP A 119 18.86 16.13 15.16
C TRP A 119 20.18 15.51 15.62
N SER A 120 20.38 15.35 16.93
CA SER A 120 21.61 14.76 17.47
C SER A 120 21.76 13.29 17.07
N ALA A 121 20.67 12.52 17.12
CA ALA A 121 20.64 11.12 16.70
C ALA A 121 20.86 10.95 15.19
N HIS A 122 20.62 12.00 14.40
CA HIS A 122 20.82 12.02 12.95
C HIS A 122 22.01 12.88 12.51
N ALA A 123 22.91 13.26 13.43
CA ALA A 123 24.03 14.15 13.12
C ALA A 123 25.02 13.57 12.08
N SER A 124 25.16 12.24 12.06
CA SER A 124 25.99 11.52 11.08
C SER A 124 25.26 11.16 9.79
N HIS A 125 23.95 11.41 9.70
CA HIS A 125 23.15 11.08 8.53
C HIS A 125 23.13 12.23 7.52
N GLN A 126 22.91 11.89 6.26
CA GLN A 126 22.68 12.87 5.21
C GLN A 126 21.31 13.55 5.41
N ALA A 127 21.31 14.86 5.58
CA ALA A 127 20.12 15.70 5.50
C ALA A 127 19.91 16.21 4.07
N LEU A 128 18.64 16.47 3.72
CA LEU A 128 18.31 17.15 2.46
C LEU A 128 18.89 18.57 2.47
N SER A 129 19.60 18.95 1.40
CA SER A 129 20.26 20.26 1.28
C SER A 129 19.28 21.42 1.10
N ASP A 130 18.13 21.12 0.49
CA ASP A 130 17.17 22.12 0.03
C ASP A 130 16.07 22.36 1.07
N ASP A 131 15.55 23.58 1.12
CA ASP A 131 14.47 23.98 2.01
C ASP A 131 13.21 23.11 1.87
N ILE A 132 12.61 22.74 3.02
CA ILE A 132 11.41 21.91 3.06
C ILE A 132 10.18 22.81 3.20
N THR A 133 9.77 23.35 2.05
CA THR A 133 8.55 24.15 1.96
C THR A 133 7.30 23.27 2.05
N VAL A 134 6.16 23.88 2.40
CA VAL A 134 4.86 23.19 2.41
C VAL A 134 4.52 22.65 1.02
N ALA A 135 4.94 23.33 -0.06
CA ALA A 135 4.73 22.85 -1.42
C ALA A 135 5.47 21.53 -1.70
N ARG A 136 6.68 21.35 -1.16
CA ARG A 136 7.43 20.08 -1.27
C ARG A 136 6.82 18.98 -0.42
N LEU A 137 6.36 19.29 0.78
CA LEU A 137 5.65 18.33 1.64
C LEU A 137 4.37 17.78 0.99
N ARG A 138 3.76 18.51 0.06
CA ARG A 138 2.61 18.04 -0.74
C ARG A 138 2.99 17.11 -1.88
N ARG A 139 4.29 16.93 -2.16
CA ARG A 139 4.81 15.99 -3.15
C ARG A 139 5.80 14.99 -2.51
N PRO A 140 5.37 14.13 -1.56
CA PRO A 140 6.27 13.24 -0.84
C PRO A 140 7.11 12.33 -1.73
N SER A 141 6.60 11.91 -2.90
CA SER A 141 7.34 11.11 -3.87
C SER A 141 8.50 11.86 -4.56
N LEU A 142 8.65 13.17 -4.37
CA LEU A 142 9.88 13.92 -4.72
C LEU A 142 10.87 14.02 -3.57
N LEU A 143 10.44 13.74 -2.33
CA LEU A 143 11.28 13.76 -1.13
C LEU A 143 11.78 12.34 -0.80
N LEU A 144 10.88 11.37 -0.89
CA LEU A 144 11.16 9.96 -0.67
C LEU A 144 11.89 9.38 -1.88
N ARG A 145 13.00 8.69 -1.64
CA ARG A 145 13.67 7.86 -2.64
C ARG A 145 12.74 6.71 -3.02
N ALA A 146 12.56 6.50 -4.32
CA ALA A 146 11.76 5.39 -4.84
C ALA A 146 12.35 4.03 -4.43
N LEU A 147 11.50 3.09 -4.04
CA LEU A 147 11.87 1.70 -3.75
C LEU A 147 11.78 0.86 -5.03
N GLU A 148 12.79 0.99 -5.89
CA GLU A 148 12.78 0.43 -7.25
C GLU A 148 13.02 -1.08 -7.33
N ASN A 149 13.28 -1.76 -6.20
CA ASN A 149 13.52 -3.20 -6.18
C ASN A 149 12.32 -3.96 -6.75
N LYS A 150 12.48 -4.50 -7.96
CA LYS A 150 11.47 -5.24 -8.74
C LYS A 150 10.87 -6.45 -8.01
N LYS A 151 11.56 -6.97 -6.99
CA LYS A 151 11.14 -8.17 -6.25
C LYS A 151 10.36 -7.87 -4.98
N SER A 152 10.28 -6.61 -4.57
CA SER A 152 9.51 -6.16 -3.42
C SER A 152 8.52 -5.06 -3.83
N ASN A 153 8.92 -3.80 -3.72
CA ASN A 153 8.07 -2.64 -3.88
C ASN A 153 7.84 -2.27 -5.35
N ALA A 154 8.88 -2.41 -6.19
CA ALA A 154 8.87 -2.08 -7.61
C ALA A 154 8.20 -0.73 -7.92
N GLN A 155 8.55 0.32 -7.16
CA GLN A 155 7.90 1.62 -7.23
C GLN A 155 8.35 2.38 -8.49
N TYR A 156 7.56 2.30 -9.55
CA TYR A 156 7.73 3.10 -10.77
C TYR A 156 6.76 4.26 -10.74
N LEU A 157 7.28 5.45 -10.47
CA LEU A 157 6.45 6.64 -10.31
C LEU A 157 6.02 7.19 -11.67
N PHE A 158 4.74 7.53 -11.81
CA PHE A 158 4.23 8.21 -12.99
C PHE A 158 4.97 9.52 -13.26
N ALA A 159 5.20 9.78 -14.55
CA ALA A 159 5.57 11.11 -15.02
C ALA A 159 4.42 12.10 -14.79
N ASP A 160 4.77 13.36 -14.51
CA ASP A 160 3.78 14.41 -14.21
C ASP A 160 2.71 14.53 -15.31
N ARG A 161 3.10 14.46 -16.59
CA ARG A 161 2.16 14.49 -17.73
C ARG A 161 1.11 13.38 -17.67
N SER A 162 1.50 12.16 -17.27
CA SER A 162 0.58 11.02 -17.17
C SER A 162 -0.39 11.20 -16.01
N CYS A 163 0.06 11.71 -14.87
CA CYS A 163 -0.83 12.04 -13.74
C CYS A 163 -1.86 13.11 -14.12
N HIS A 164 -1.44 14.18 -14.80
CA HIS A 164 -2.36 15.22 -15.27
C HIS A 164 -3.41 14.65 -16.22
N PHE A 165 -2.97 13.87 -17.22
CA PHE A 165 -3.89 13.20 -18.15
C PHE A 165 -4.90 12.31 -17.42
N LEU A 166 -4.44 11.45 -16.51
CA LEU A 166 -5.33 10.57 -15.73
C LEU A 166 -6.33 11.40 -14.92
N LEU A 167 -5.88 12.43 -14.22
CA LEU A 167 -6.74 13.28 -13.42
C LEU A 167 -7.79 14.01 -14.27
N ASP A 168 -7.40 14.55 -15.42
CA ASP A 168 -8.32 15.22 -16.35
C ASP A 168 -9.37 14.25 -16.90
N VAL A 169 -8.98 13.02 -17.26
CA VAL A 169 -9.91 11.97 -17.71
C VAL A 169 -10.90 11.60 -16.60
N LEU A 170 -10.40 11.30 -15.40
CA LEU A 170 -11.26 10.91 -14.27
C LEU A 170 -12.23 12.03 -13.88
N SER A 171 -11.75 13.27 -13.86
CA SER A 171 -12.59 14.45 -13.63
C SER A 171 -13.63 14.64 -14.72
N GLY A 172 -13.26 14.49 -15.99
CA GLY A 172 -14.16 14.62 -17.14
C GLY A 172 -15.24 13.53 -17.19
N LEU A 173 -14.96 12.34 -16.67
CA LEU A 173 -15.92 11.26 -16.46
C LEU A 173 -16.83 11.47 -15.26
N GLY A 174 -16.60 12.53 -14.47
CA GLY A 174 -17.45 12.92 -13.34
C GLY A 174 -17.21 12.07 -12.09
N TYR A 175 -16.01 11.54 -11.88
CA TYR A 175 -15.62 10.95 -10.59
C TYR A 175 -15.22 12.03 -9.59
N GLN A 176 -15.59 11.86 -8.32
CA GLN A 176 -15.24 12.78 -7.22
C GLN A 176 -14.37 12.12 -6.16
N LYS A 177 -14.28 10.78 -6.15
CA LYS A 177 -13.48 10.01 -5.21
C LYS A 177 -12.57 9.05 -5.98
N VAL A 178 -11.27 9.10 -5.72
CA VAL A 178 -10.28 8.21 -6.36
C VAL A 178 -9.61 7.36 -5.29
N LEU A 179 -9.86 6.05 -5.31
CA LEU A 179 -9.14 5.09 -4.49
C LEU A 179 -7.80 4.77 -5.17
N CYS A 180 -6.73 5.37 -4.68
CA CYS A 180 -5.38 5.22 -5.22
C CYS A 180 -4.70 3.99 -4.59
N ILE A 181 -4.55 2.90 -5.34
CA ILE A 181 -3.83 1.70 -4.87
C ILE A 181 -2.44 1.67 -5.50
N GLY A 182 -1.40 1.92 -4.71
CA GLY A 182 -0.02 1.98 -5.20
C GLY A 182 0.27 3.14 -6.16
N THR A 183 -0.51 4.23 -6.11
CA THR A 183 -0.42 5.36 -7.04
C THR A 183 -0.14 6.70 -6.33
N PRO A 184 0.98 6.83 -5.58
CA PRO A 184 1.24 8.00 -4.73
C PRO A 184 1.31 9.31 -5.51
N ARG A 185 1.91 9.32 -6.71
CA ARG A 185 1.98 10.51 -7.59
C ARG A 185 0.61 11.03 -8.02
N LEU A 186 -0.33 10.14 -8.30
CA LEU A 186 -1.69 10.53 -8.67
C LEU A 186 -2.43 11.09 -7.44
N HIS A 187 -2.29 10.44 -6.28
CA HIS A 187 -2.84 10.92 -5.02
C HIS A 187 -2.35 12.34 -4.71
N GLU A 188 -1.04 12.60 -4.77
CA GLU A 188 -0.45 13.94 -4.61
C GLU A 188 -1.10 14.99 -5.50
N LEU A 189 -1.21 14.70 -6.79
CA LEU A 189 -1.76 15.64 -7.76
C LEU A 189 -3.23 15.95 -7.50
N ILE A 190 -4.04 14.94 -7.15
CA ILE A 190 -5.45 15.13 -6.76
C ILE A 190 -5.56 16.08 -5.56
N LYS A 191 -4.72 15.88 -4.54
CA LYS A 191 -4.70 16.72 -3.33
C LYS A 191 -4.27 18.15 -3.62
N ILE A 192 -3.29 18.36 -4.51
CA ILE A 192 -2.83 19.68 -4.93
C ILE A 192 -3.96 20.40 -5.68
N ARG A 193 -4.52 19.77 -6.73
CA ARG A 193 -5.57 20.38 -7.56
C ARG A 193 -6.81 20.73 -6.74
N SER A 194 -7.25 19.84 -5.84
CA SER A 194 -8.43 20.08 -5.01
C SER A 194 -8.26 21.20 -3.97
N ARG A 195 -7.02 21.61 -3.68
CA ARG A 195 -6.73 22.78 -2.85
C ARG A 195 -6.70 24.07 -3.66
N GLU A 196 -6.24 24.00 -4.90
CA GLU A 196 -6.12 25.15 -5.83
C GLU A 196 -7.48 25.51 -6.45
N ASP A 197 -8.28 24.51 -6.81
CA ASP A 197 -9.62 24.67 -7.35
C ASP A 197 -10.69 24.13 -6.37
N LYS A 198 -11.35 25.06 -5.67
CA LYS A 198 -12.42 24.75 -4.72
C LYS A 198 -13.76 24.45 -5.39
N THR A 199 -13.88 24.69 -6.70
CA THR A 199 -15.15 24.49 -7.42
C THR A 199 -15.37 23.03 -7.82
N HIS A 200 -14.28 22.28 -8.04
CA HIS A 200 -14.30 20.87 -8.44
C HIS A 200 -13.34 20.06 -7.54
N THR A 201 -13.72 19.88 -6.27
CA THR A 201 -12.88 19.15 -5.31
C THR A 201 -13.01 17.64 -5.50
N MET A 202 -11.88 16.96 -5.71
CA MET A 202 -11.79 15.50 -5.79
C MET A 202 -11.09 14.96 -4.53
N LYS A 203 -11.68 13.94 -3.90
CA LYS A 203 -11.09 13.25 -2.75
C LYS A 203 -10.23 12.09 -3.24
N SER A 204 -9.17 11.78 -2.53
CA SER A 204 -8.33 10.61 -2.77
C SER A 204 -7.92 9.94 -1.47
N LEU A 205 -7.92 8.62 -1.46
CA LEU A 205 -7.37 7.77 -0.40
C LEU A 205 -6.24 6.92 -0.98
N LEU A 206 -5.05 6.98 -0.40
CA LEU A 206 -3.89 6.20 -0.83
C LEU A 206 -3.79 4.91 -0.02
N LEU A 207 -3.94 3.77 -0.68
CA LEU A 207 -3.60 2.45 -0.16
C LEU A 207 -2.22 2.06 -0.69
N ASP A 208 -1.21 2.00 0.18
CA ASP A 208 0.15 1.63 -0.22
C ASP A 208 0.85 0.81 0.87
N ILE A 209 1.78 -0.05 0.45
CA ILE A 209 2.62 -0.84 1.36
C ILE A 209 3.81 -0.01 1.86
N ASP A 210 4.17 1.07 1.16
CA ASP A 210 5.23 1.98 1.57
C ASP A 210 4.73 2.91 2.69
N PHE A 211 4.89 2.46 3.93
CA PHE A 211 4.47 3.22 5.11
C PHE A 211 5.16 4.58 5.26
N ARG A 212 6.26 4.87 4.53
CA ARG A 212 6.92 6.17 4.59
C ARG A 212 6.01 7.32 4.19
N TYR A 213 4.95 7.08 3.42
CA TYR A 213 3.94 8.10 3.08
C TYR A 213 3.06 8.50 4.27
N SER A 214 2.91 7.66 5.30
CA SER A 214 2.11 7.97 6.49
C SER A 214 2.54 9.24 7.24
N GLN A 215 3.81 9.63 7.13
CA GLN A 215 4.33 10.86 7.77
C GLN A 215 3.89 12.16 7.08
N PHE A 216 3.24 12.07 5.90
CA PHE A 216 2.82 13.24 5.12
C PHE A 216 1.30 13.38 4.99
N TYR A 217 0.54 12.33 5.34
CA TYR A 217 -0.90 12.23 5.12
C TYR A 217 -1.65 11.94 6.41
N THR A 218 -2.85 12.47 6.50
CA THR A 218 -3.76 12.18 7.63
C THR A 218 -4.33 10.76 7.55
N GLN A 219 -4.98 10.31 8.63
CA GLN A 219 -5.57 8.97 8.72
C GLN A 219 -6.69 8.72 7.70
N ASP A 220 -7.34 9.78 7.19
CA ASP A 220 -8.36 9.73 6.14
C ASP A 220 -7.78 9.86 4.71
N GLU A 221 -6.46 10.06 4.58
CA GLU A 221 -5.77 10.24 3.30
C GLU A 221 -4.88 9.06 2.92
N PHE A 222 -4.44 8.25 3.90
CA PHE A 222 -3.54 7.11 3.69
C PHE A 222 -3.93 5.92 4.56
N CYS A 223 -3.84 4.70 4.01
CA CYS A 223 -3.83 3.47 4.79
C CYS A 223 -2.63 2.61 4.41
N HIS A 224 -1.92 2.11 5.43
CA HIS A 224 -0.92 1.09 5.22
C HIS A 224 -1.59 -0.21 4.80
N TYR A 225 -1.34 -0.64 3.57
CA TYR A 225 -2.13 -1.67 2.91
C TYR A 225 -1.28 -2.57 2.03
N ASN A 226 -1.52 -3.88 2.12
CA ASN A 226 -0.92 -4.86 1.22
C ASN A 226 -1.96 -5.37 0.21
N MET A 227 -1.76 -4.99 -1.06
CA MET A 227 -2.64 -5.32 -2.18
C MET A 227 -2.63 -6.79 -2.61
N PHE A 228 -1.68 -7.62 -2.14
CA PHE A 228 -1.63 -9.04 -2.50
C PHE A 228 -2.46 -9.94 -1.59
N ASN A 229 -2.82 -9.48 -0.39
CA ASN A 229 -3.58 -10.25 0.59
C ASN A 229 -4.71 -9.43 1.24
N HIS A 230 -4.99 -8.23 0.73
CA HIS A 230 -6.01 -7.32 1.26
C HIS A 230 -5.84 -7.05 2.77
N HIS A 231 -4.60 -6.90 3.23
CA HIS A 231 -4.29 -6.66 4.63
C HIS A 231 -4.11 -5.18 4.94
N PHE A 232 -4.87 -4.69 5.92
CA PHE A 232 -4.70 -3.37 6.54
C PHE A 232 -3.87 -3.53 7.81
N PHE A 233 -2.72 -2.87 7.86
CA PHE A 233 -1.78 -3.03 8.98
C PHE A 233 -2.24 -2.33 10.25
N ASP A 234 -3.00 -1.24 10.11
CA ASP A 234 -3.59 -0.48 11.22
C ASP A 234 -4.96 -1.05 11.64
N GLY A 235 -5.30 -2.26 11.22
CA GLY A 235 -6.45 -2.99 11.75
C GLY A 235 -7.80 -2.40 11.35
N LYS A 236 -8.73 -2.35 12.32
CA LYS A 236 -10.14 -2.03 12.08
C LYS A 236 -10.35 -0.58 11.67
N GLU A 237 -9.57 0.31 12.27
CA GLU A 237 -9.62 1.75 12.07
C GLU A 237 -9.34 2.09 10.60
N ALA A 238 -8.31 1.48 9.99
CA ALA A 238 -8.03 1.67 8.57
C ALA A 238 -9.07 1.00 7.66
N VAL A 239 -9.69 -0.10 8.09
CA VAL A 239 -10.79 -0.73 7.34
C VAL A 239 -12.03 0.18 7.35
N GLU A 240 -12.35 0.83 8.46
CA GLU A 240 -13.46 1.79 8.56
C GLU A 240 -13.24 2.98 7.62
N VAL A 241 -12.05 3.61 7.65
CA VAL A 241 -11.69 4.68 6.71
C VAL A 241 -11.86 4.23 5.25
N PHE A 242 -11.40 3.02 4.93
CA PHE A 242 -11.54 2.45 3.60
C PHE A 242 -12.99 2.24 3.18
N LEU A 243 -13.84 1.69 4.05
CA LEU A 243 -15.25 1.46 3.77
C LEU A 243 -16.01 2.78 3.62
N ASP A 244 -15.77 3.76 4.50
CA ASP A 244 -16.34 5.11 4.39
C ASP A 244 -15.91 5.79 3.09
N PHE A 245 -14.67 5.57 2.64
CA PHE A 245 -14.21 6.05 1.35
C PHE A 245 -14.88 5.33 0.17
N LEU A 246 -15.33 4.08 0.31
CA LEU A 246 -16.05 3.40 -0.77
C LEU A 246 -17.52 3.80 -0.89
N THR A 247 -18.15 4.29 0.19
CA THR A 247 -19.56 4.70 0.17
C THR A 247 -19.77 5.89 -0.77
N GLU A 248 -20.72 5.78 -1.71
CA GLU A 248 -21.08 6.87 -2.63
C GLU A 248 -22.31 7.61 -2.11
N GLU A 249 -22.13 8.83 -1.61
CA GLU A 249 -23.22 9.67 -1.13
C GLU A 249 -23.21 11.02 -1.83
N GLY A 250 -24.40 11.61 -2.04
CA GLY A 250 -24.54 12.94 -2.64
C GLY A 250 -24.00 13.04 -4.07
N GLY A 251 -24.00 11.93 -4.82
CA GLY A 251 -23.47 11.87 -6.19
C GLY A 251 -21.96 11.73 -6.31
N ASN A 252 -21.23 11.53 -5.19
CA ASN A 252 -19.78 11.36 -5.19
C ASN A 252 -19.36 9.95 -5.64
N LYS A 253 -19.16 9.79 -6.94
CA LYS A 253 -18.78 8.52 -7.56
C LYS A 253 -17.31 8.18 -7.29
N VAL A 254 -17.05 6.91 -7.00
CA VAL A 254 -15.72 6.35 -6.71
C VAL A 254 -15.17 5.62 -7.93
N VAL A 255 -13.88 5.79 -8.18
CA VAL A 255 -13.09 5.00 -9.13
C VAL A 255 -11.85 4.47 -8.45
N MET A 256 -11.54 3.20 -8.67
CA MET A 256 -10.29 2.59 -8.22
C MET A 256 -9.20 2.76 -9.29
N VAL A 257 -8.05 3.30 -8.92
CA VAL A 257 -6.88 3.42 -9.81
C VAL A 257 -5.72 2.68 -9.20
N ALA A 258 -5.28 1.61 -9.86
CA ALA A 258 -4.24 0.73 -9.36
C ALA A 258 -3.06 0.66 -10.35
N ASP A 259 -1.85 0.77 -9.80
CA ASP A 259 -0.58 0.51 -10.52
C ASP A 259 0.25 -0.50 -9.71
N PRO A 260 -0.17 -1.77 -9.69
CA PRO A 260 0.49 -2.78 -8.89
C PRO A 260 1.83 -3.19 -9.53
N PRO A 261 2.79 -3.70 -8.74
CA PRO A 261 4.06 -4.18 -9.27
C PRO A 261 3.83 -5.30 -10.30
N PHE A 262 4.21 -5.06 -11.55
CA PHE A 262 4.02 -6.01 -12.68
C PHE A 262 4.65 -7.37 -12.44
N GLY A 263 5.73 -7.39 -11.67
CA GLY A 263 6.39 -8.62 -11.28
C GLY A 263 5.44 -9.52 -10.53
N GLY A 264 4.48 -8.99 -9.75
CA GLY A 264 3.62 -9.63 -8.75
C GLY A 264 2.75 -10.81 -9.19
N LEU A 265 2.14 -11.49 -8.20
CA LEU A 265 1.22 -12.61 -8.44
C LEU A 265 -0.12 -12.04 -8.92
N VAL A 266 -0.29 -11.88 -10.24
CA VAL A 266 -1.48 -11.25 -10.86
C VAL A 266 -2.79 -11.88 -10.39
N LYS A 267 -2.83 -13.19 -10.17
CA LYS A 267 -4.00 -13.91 -9.64
C LYS A 267 -4.46 -13.36 -8.28
N LEU A 268 -3.53 -13.02 -7.38
CA LEU A 268 -3.84 -12.43 -6.07
C LEU A 268 -4.34 -10.98 -6.18
N LEU A 269 -3.76 -10.21 -7.10
CA LEU A 269 -4.19 -8.84 -7.38
C LEU A 269 -5.63 -8.83 -7.90
N GLY A 270 -5.93 -9.68 -8.89
CA GLY A 270 -7.29 -9.85 -9.41
C GLY A 270 -8.28 -10.22 -8.31
N HIS A 271 -7.94 -11.19 -7.45
CA HIS A 271 -8.78 -11.56 -6.31
C HIS A 271 -9.02 -10.40 -5.33
N THR A 272 -7.96 -9.67 -4.98
CA THR A 272 -8.06 -8.52 -4.07
C THR A 272 -8.91 -7.40 -4.68
N PHE A 273 -8.76 -7.10 -5.96
CA PHE A 273 -9.55 -6.10 -6.66
C PHE A 273 -11.02 -6.53 -6.78
N SER A 274 -11.31 -7.81 -7.03
CA SER A 274 -12.68 -8.33 -6.97
C SER A 274 -13.29 -8.19 -5.58
N LYS A 275 -12.51 -8.43 -4.51
CA LYS A 275 -12.97 -8.24 -3.12
C LYS A 275 -13.34 -6.78 -2.84
N ILE A 276 -12.50 -5.83 -3.27
CA ILE A 276 -12.79 -4.39 -3.16
C ILE A 276 -14.07 -4.03 -3.94
N SER A 277 -14.22 -4.54 -5.17
CA SER A 277 -15.42 -4.30 -5.98
C SER A 277 -16.70 -4.86 -5.33
N HIS A 278 -16.62 -6.05 -4.72
CA HIS A 278 -17.74 -6.62 -3.95
C HIS A 278 -18.08 -5.81 -2.70
N MET A 279 -17.08 -5.34 -1.95
CA MET A 279 -17.28 -4.46 -0.80
C MET A 279 -17.95 -3.15 -1.22
N TRP A 280 -17.43 -2.49 -2.26
CA TRP A 280 -18.04 -1.29 -2.83
C TRP A 280 -19.50 -1.55 -3.21
N ARG A 281 -19.79 -2.65 -3.93
CA ARG A 281 -21.16 -3.01 -4.33
C ARG A 281 -22.08 -3.20 -3.13
N SER A 282 -21.61 -3.87 -2.07
CA SER A 282 -22.40 -4.11 -0.86
C SER A 282 -22.73 -2.83 -0.07
N LEU A 283 -21.94 -1.77 -0.27
CA LEU A 283 -22.18 -0.44 0.31
C LEU A 283 -23.13 0.41 -0.54
N GLN A 284 -23.33 0.05 -1.82
CA GLN A 284 -24.30 0.75 -2.66
C GLN A 284 -25.72 0.28 -2.33
N GLY A 285 -26.68 1.20 -2.32
CA GLY A 285 -28.10 0.86 -2.16
C GLY A 285 -28.61 -0.05 -3.27
N THR A 286 -29.72 -0.75 -3.01
CA THR A 286 -30.35 -1.74 -3.91
C THR A 286 -30.79 -1.21 -5.28
N GLU A 287 -30.74 0.10 -5.50
CA GLU A 287 -31.16 0.78 -6.73
C GLU A 287 -30.02 1.04 -7.74
N SER A 288 -28.76 0.71 -7.41
CA SER A 288 -27.64 0.91 -8.34
C SER A 288 -27.70 -0.11 -9.49
N SER A 289 -27.87 0.38 -10.72
CA SER A 289 -27.81 -0.43 -11.94
C SER A 289 -26.38 -0.84 -12.34
N VAL A 290 -25.37 -0.32 -11.64
CA VAL A 290 -23.96 -0.59 -11.92
C VAL A 290 -23.54 -1.89 -11.23
N SER A 291 -23.23 -2.90 -12.04
CA SER A 291 -22.83 -4.21 -11.53
C SER A 291 -21.43 -4.20 -10.93
N GLU A 292 -20.51 -3.32 -11.32
CA GLU A 292 -19.11 -3.38 -10.90
C GLU A 292 -18.52 -2.01 -10.59
N MET A 293 -17.63 -1.95 -9.59
CA MET A 293 -16.89 -0.74 -9.27
C MET A 293 -16.04 -0.31 -10.46
N PRO A 294 -16.12 0.96 -10.91
CA PRO A 294 -15.25 1.45 -11.96
C PRO A 294 -13.77 1.37 -11.58
N MET A 295 -12.96 0.88 -12.51
CA MET A 295 -11.54 0.60 -12.26
C MET A 295 -10.66 0.99 -13.44
N VAL A 296 -9.51 1.60 -13.11
CA VAL A 296 -8.37 1.78 -14.01
C VAL A 296 -7.21 0.94 -13.47
N TRP A 297 -6.99 -0.22 -14.07
CA TRP A 297 -5.84 -1.07 -13.77
C TRP A 297 -4.72 -0.77 -14.76
N ILE A 298 -3.69 -0.07 -14.30
CA ILE A 298 -2.50 0.27 -15.08
C ILE A 298 -1.55 -0.92 -15.00
N PHE A 299 -1.24 -1.50 -16.16
CA PHE A 299 -0.39 -2.70 -16.26
C PHE A 299 0.33 -2.73 -17.60
N PRO A 300 1.56 -3.30 -17.69
CA PRO A 300 2.24 -3.48 -18.96
C PRO A 300 1.44 -4.34 -19.94
N VAL A 301 1.47 -3.97 -21.23
CA VAL A 301 0.68 -4.61 -22.31
C VAL A 301 1.12 -6.06 -22.63
N LEU A 302 2.26 -6.52 -22.11
CA LEU A 302 2.78 -7.86 -22.34
C LEU A 302 2.39 -8.79 -21.17
N LEU A 303 1.21 -9.41 -21.28
CA LEU A 303 0.84 -10.66 -20.61
C LEU A 303 0.56 -11.72 -21.69
#